data_AF-A0A6M7UYP5-F1
#
_entry.id   AF-A0A6M7UYP5-F1
#
_cell.length_a   1.000
_cell.length_b   1.000
_cell.length_c   1.000
_cell.angle_alpha   90.00
_cell.angle_beta   90.00
_cell.angle_gamma   90.00
#
_symmetry.space_group_name_H-M   'P 1'
#
loop_
_entity.id
_entity.type
_entity.pdbx_description
1 polymer ?
#
loop_
_entity_poly.entity_id
_entity_poly.type
_entity_poly.pdbx_seq_one_letter_code
_entity_poly.pdbx_strand_id
1 'polypeptide(L)'
;MSETRKIAAILVSDVVGYSRLAGADEDRILARLRALRSDLIDPTIAVHRGRVVKRTGDGSLVEFSSVVEAVRCAIEVQNAMIERNAGVPPDRRIEFRIGIHVGDIVEESDGDLMGDGVNIAARLEGIAEPNGICLSGAAYEQVRDKLKEEFEDLGDQELKNIARPVRAYRVALSRYTSSEPIVPGLSGGKLALPDKPSIAVLPFHNMSGDPEQEYFGDGIAEDIITALSKLRGLFVIARNSTFAYKGKAPDIRQVARELGVRYVLEGSVRKAGERLRVTGQLIDAASGNHIWAERYDRPTTDIFALQDEITASVVAAIEPQLYAADNLRLRSKPTESLDAWGCVVRAMPYIWVWVSQKDDTGINLLKRAIELDPGYARAHCLLAWIFASRVQLGTMDHERGISDSLTLAQHAIDLDPEDPWAHLAAGYVFTFARRTGPAVEELNEALQRNPSFAIARVFLALAYGYAGLAEDGYRQLEIATRLSPRDYLQAANLSTEGLCHLVAHRYDEAVVAERRAVQLRPDFGTAWRTLASAAGLAGDLELARQGLAECKRLQPNVSIAWVEKYYPLIRTEDRSRYIDGLRRAGLE
;
A
#
# COMPACT_ATOMS: atom_id res chain seq x y z
N MET A 1 -11.38 24.71 46.74
CA MET A 1 -11.65 23.84 45.59
C MET A 1 -10.76 24.35 44.48
N SER A 2 -9.76 23.58 44.05
CA SER A 2 -8.74 24.08 43.12
C SER A 2 -9.18 23.86 41.68
N GLU A 3 -9.70 24.91 41.06
CA GLU A 3 -9.86 24.98 39.60
C GLU A 3 -8.47 25.02 38.96
N THR A 4 -8.22 24.17 37.96
CA THR A 4 -6.94 24.14 37.25
C THR A 4 -7.12 24.65 35.83
N ARG A 5 -6.43 25.74 35.50
CA ARG A 5 -6.45 26.37 34.18
C ARG A 5 -5.34 25.80 33.30
N LYS A 6 -5.67 25.38 32.09
CA LYS A 6 -4.70 24.81 31.13
C LYS A 6 -5.13 25.02 29.68
N ILE A 7 -4.19 24.86 28.75
CA ILE A 7 -4.47 24.79 27.31
C ILE A 7 -4.65 23.32 26.94
N ALA A 8 -5.74 23.00 26.25
CA ALA A 8 -5.96 21.66 25.71
C ALA A 8 -6.65 21.72 24.35
N ALA A 9 -6.56 20.62 23.60
CA ALA A 9 -7.36 20.41 22.43
C ALA A 9 -8.68 19.72 22.83
N ILE A 10 -9.79 20.33 22.46
CA ILE A 10 -11.13 19.87 22.76
C ILE A 10 -11.79 19.37 21.48
N LEU A 11 -12.25 18.13 21.51
CA LEU A 11 -13.07 17.51 20.50
C LEU A 11 -14.49 17.35 21.05
N VAL A 12 -15.45 17.94 20.36
CA VAL A 12 -16.89 17.72 20.60
C VAL A 12 -17.46 16.95 19.43
N SER A 13 -18.23 15.91 19.71
CA SER A 13 -18.96 15.17 18.68
C SER A 13 -20.42 14.96 19.05
N ASP A 14 -21.28 14.87 18.03
CA ASP A 14 -22.71 14.62 18.17
C ASP A 14 -23.27 13.79 17.01
N VAL A 15 -24.36 13.05 17.22
CA VAL A 15 -24.98 12.22 16.18
C VAL A 15 -26.03 13.03 15.40
N VAL A 16 -25.91 13.03 14.08
CA VAL A 16 -26.84 13.75 13.21
C VAL A 16 -28.25 13.15 13.30
N GLY A 17 -29.20 13.98 13.76
CA GLY A 17 -30.62 13.63 13.76
C GLY A 17 -31.02 12.52 14.73
N TYR A 18 -30.29 12.38 15.84
CA TYR A 18 -30.51 11.32 16.83
C TYR A 18 -31.96 11.17 17.30
N SER A 19 -32.68 12.26 17.60
CA SER A 19 -34.09 12.20 18.01
C SER A 19 -35.00 11.55 16.95
N ARG A 20 -34.68 11.70 15.66
CA ARG A 20 -35.41 11.06 14.54
C ARG A 20 -35.05 9.58 14.42
N LEU A 21 -33.79 9.22 14.64
CA LEU A 21 -33.31 7.83 14.61
C LEU A 21 -33.86 7.01 15.78
N ALA A 22 -33.89 7.59 16.99
CA ALA A 22 -34.42 6.95 18.20
C ALA A 22 -35.93 6.70 18.11
N GLY A 23 -36.71 7.58 17.45
CA GLY A 23 -38.15 7.39 17.29
C GLY A 23 -38.58 6.21 16.40
N ALA A 24 -37.65 5.62 15.61
CA ALA A 24 -37.93 4.50 14.71
C ALA A 24 -37.68 3.12 15.36
N ASP A 25 -36.66 2.99 16.21
CA ASP A 25 -36.28 1.77 16.96
C ASP A 25 -35.18 2.12 17.99
N GLU A 26 -35.58 2.65 19.15
CA GLU A 26 -34.69 3.24 20.16
C GLU A 26 -33.64 2.24 20.69
N ASP A 27 -34.07 1.02 21.03
CA ASP A 27 -33.21 -0.01 21.60
C ASP A 27 -32.11 -0.44 20.62
N ARG A 28 -32.45 -0.54 19.33
CA ARG A 28 -31.51 -0.95 18.28
C ARG A 28 -30.49 0.13 17.95
N ILE A 29 -30.90 1.40 17.91
CA ILE A 29 -29.99 2.52 17.68
C ILE A 29 -29.05 2.70 18.88
N LEU A 30 -29.56 2.58 20.11
CA LEU A 30 -28.74 2.60 21.33
C LEU A 30 -27.73 1.44 21.37
N ALA A 31 -28.15 0.22 21.02
CA ALA A 31 -27.25 -0.93 20.96
C ALA A 31 -26.14 -0.73 19.91
N ARG A 32 -26.50 -0.19 18.73
CA ARG A 32 -25.52 0.10 17.67
C ARG A 32 -24.57 1.22 18.08
N LEU A 33 -25.05 2.28 18.71
CA LEU A 33 -24.21 3.36 19.21
C LEU A 33 -23.25 2.87 20.31
N ARG A 34 -23.70 1.96 21.19
CA ARG A 34 -22.83 1.29 22.19
C ARG A 34 -21.75 0.45 21.52
N ALA A 35 -22.08 -0.32 20.48
CA ALA A 35 -21.10 -1.09 19.72
C ALA A 35 -20.10 -0.19 18.98
N LEU A 36 -20.55 0.90 18.36
CA LEU A 36 -19.64 1.89 17.75
C LEU A 36 -18.70 2.52 18.78
N ARG A 37 -19.19 2.78 19.99
CA ARG A 37 -18.35 3.28 21.09
C ARG A 37 -17.30 2.27 21.53
N SER A 38 -17.72 1.05 21.83
CA SER A 38 -16.85 -0.05 22.28
C SER A 38 -15.80 -0.45 21.24
N ASP A 39 -16.21 -0.59 19.97
CA ASP A 39 -15.42 -1.29 18.96
C ASP A 39 -14.65 -0.34 18.03
N LEU A 40 -14.86 0.97 18.16
CA LEU A 40 -14.22 1.98 17.29
C LEU A 40 -13.84 3.24 18.07
N ILE A 41 -14.83 3.97 18.59
CA ILE A 41 -14.59 5.34 19.10
C ILE A 41 -13.68 5.33 20.33
N ASP A 42 -13.97 4.49 21.33
CA ASP A 42 -13.19 4.46 22.58
C ASP A 42 -11.78 3.88 22.37
N PRO A 43 -11.57 2.79 21.60
CA PRO A 43 -10.24 2.33 21.21
C PRO A 43 -9.43 3.40 20.46
N THR A 44 -10.01 4.07 19.47
CA THR A 44 -9.30 5.11 18.70
C THR A 44 -8.94 6.32 19.57
N ILE A 45 -9.84 6.76 20.46
CA ILE A 45 -9.52 7.80 21.46
C ILE A 45 -8.35 7.37 22.34
N ALA A 46 -8.32 6.12 22.81
CA ALA A 46 -7.23 5.60 23.65
C ALA A 46 -5.89 5.53 22.91
N VAL A 47 -5.88 5.06 21.64
CA VAL A 47 -4.69 5.03 20.77
C VAL A 47 -4.09 6.44 20.61
N HIS A 48 -4.94 7.45 20.44
CA HIS A 48 -4.55 8.86 20.33
C HIS A 48 -4.41 9.59 21.68
N ARG A 49 -4.42 8.85 22.80
CA ARG A 49 -4.21 9.37 24.16
C ARG A 49 -5.21 10.47 24.55
N GLY A 50 -6.44 10.40 24.06
CA GLY A 50 -7.54 11.26 24.47
C GLY A 50 -8.17 10.80 25.77
N ARG A 51 -8.72 11.76 26.53
CA ARG A 51 -9.50 11.52 27.75
C ARG A 51 -10.97 11.89 27.48
N VAL A 52 -11.87 10.92 27.58
CA VAL A 52 -13.32 11.21 27.52
C VAL A 52 -13.70 11.91 28.82
N VAL A 53 -14.10 13.17 28.71
CA VAL A 53 -14.48 14.03 29.85
C VAL A 53 -15.91 13.74 30.26
N LYS A 54 -16.83 13.77 29.28
CA LYS A 54 -18.23 13.42 29.49
C LYS A 54 -18.90 12.92 28.22
N ARG A 55 -19.99 12.19 28.40
CA ARG A 55 -20.91 11.77 27.33
C ARG A 55 -22.27 12.42 27.55
N THR A 56 -22.78 13.10 26.55
CA THR A 56 -24.08 13.77 26.58
C THR A 56 -25.04 13.00 25.68
N GLY A 57 -25.60 11.90 26.19
CA GLY A 57 -26.50 11.02 25.42
C GLY A 57 -25.79 10.40 24.22
N ASP A 58 -26.00 10.98 23.05
CA ASP A 58 -25.45 10.62 21.75
C ASP A 58 -24.11 11.31 21.42
N GLY A 59 -23.83 12.46 22.04
CA GLY A 59 -22.57 13.18 21.89
C GLY A 59 -21.48 12.83 22.91
N SER A 60 -20.27 13.35 22.67
CA SER A 60 -19.10 13.21 23.54
C SER A 60 -18.24 14.47 23.58
N LEU A 61 -17.64 14.71 24.75
CA LEU A 61 -16.60 15.71 24.97
C LEU A 61 -15.30 14.98 25.30
N VAL A 62 -14.27 15.20 24.49
CA VAL A 62 -12.98 14.52 24.60
C VAL A 62 -11.86 15.55 24.64
N GLU A 63 -10.95 15.37 25.59
CA GLU A 63 -9.77 16.21 25.76
C GLU A 63 -8.53 15.51 25.24
N PHE A 64 -7.68 16.26 24.55
CA PHE A 64 -6.36 15.82 24.11
C PHE A 64 -5.29 16.83 24.53
N SER A 65 -4.11 16.32 24.88
CA SER A 65 -2.92 17.14 25.12
C SER A 65 -2.28 17.66 23.82
N SER A 66 -2.71 17.15 22.67
CA SER A 66 -2.21 17.53 21.34
C SER A 66 -3.37 17.68 20.36
N VAL A 67 -3.48 18.86 19.72
CA VAL A 67 -4.47 19.09 18.67
C VAL A 67 -4.23 18.24 17.42
N VAL A 68 -2.98 17.85 17.14
CA VAL A 68 -2.65 16.92 16.05
C VAL A 68 -3.28 15.55 16.31
N GLU A 69 -3.21 15.06 17.55
CA GLU A 69 -3.78 13.76 17.93
C GLU A 69 -5.30 13.81 17.98
N ALA A 70 -5.88 14.94 18.41
CA ALA A 70 -7.33 15.18 18.34
C ALA A 70 -7.85 15.09 16.88
N VAL A 71 -7.16 15.76 15.94
CA VAL A 71 -7.57 15.76 14.53
C VAL A 71 -7.35 14.39 13.88
N ARG A 72 -6.25 13.68 14.17
CA ARG A 72 -6.03 12.29 13.69
C ARG A 72 -7.10 11.34 14.20
N CYS A 73 -7.41 11.40 15.49
CA CYS A 73 -8.49 10.63 16.10
C CYS A 73 -9.82 10.88 15.39
N ALA A 74 -10.15 12.15 15.12
CA ALA A 74 -11.38 12.51 14.42
C ALA A 74 -11.40 11.98 12.98
N ILE A 75 -10.30 12.10 12.24
CA ILE A 75 -10.18 11.57 10.87
C ILE A 75 -10.36 10.06 10.84
N GLU A 76 -9.69 9.33 11.73
CA GLU A 76 -9.81 7.87 11.81
C GLU A 76 -11.24 7.43 12.14
N VAL A 77 -11.87 8.08 13.14
CA VAL A 77 -13.28 7.82 13.49
C VAL A 77 -14.20 8.10 12.30
N GLN A 78 -14.05 9.24 11.63
CA GLN A 78 -14.92 9.58 10.50
C GLN A 78 -14.73 8.64 9.31
N ASN A 79 -13.49 8.26 8.97
CA ASN A 79 -13.21 7.30 7.89
C ASN A 79 -13.78 5.91 8.19
N ALA A 80 -13.58 5.41 9.41
CA ALA A 80 -14.16 4.14 9.83
C ALA A 80 -15.70 4.19 9.89
N MET A 81 -16.29 5.35 10.19
CA MET A 81 -17.74 5.54 10.13
C MET A 81 -18.29 5.55 8.71
N ILE A 82 -17.54 6.06 7.72
CA ILE A 82 -17.87 5.91 6.29
C ILE A 82 -17.93 4.41 5.94
N GLU A 83 -16.92 3.64 6.33
CA GLU A 83 -16.86 2.20 6.07
C GLU A 83 -17.99 1.43 6.78
N ARG A 84 -18.27 1.72 8.05
CA ARG A 84 -19.33 1.04 8.83
C ARG A 84 -20.75 1.44 8.42
N ASN A 85 -20.92 2.58 7.75
CA ASN A 85 -22.19 2.97 7.13
C ASN A 85 -22.31 2.47 5.68
N ALA A 86 -21.26 1.88 5.10
CA ALA A 86 -21.33 1.26 3.78
C ALA A 86 -22.32 0.08 3.80
N GLY A 87 -23.34 0.15 2.94
CA GLY A 87 -24.41 -0.86 2.89
C GLY A 87 -25.54 -0.66 3.91
N VAL A 88 -25.49 0.39 4.75
CA VAL A 88 -26.59 0.75 5.65
C VAL A 88 -27.52 1.75 4.95
N PRO A 89 -28.85 1.51 4.93
CA PRO A 89 -29.83 2.45 4.38
C PRO A 89 -29.68 3.86 4.99
N PRO A 90 -29.80 4.95 4.20
CA PRO A 90 -29.57 6.32 4.68
C PRO A 90 -30.39 6.71 5.91
N ASP A 91 -31.62 6.21 6.02
CA ASP A 91 -32.53 6.42 7.16
C ASP A 91 -32.06 5.75 8.45
N ARG A 92 -31.06 4.86 8.37
CA ARG A 92 -30.50 4.09 9.49
C ARG A 92 -29.01 4.38 9.73
N ARG A 93 -28.38 5.31 9.02
CA ARG A 93 -26.96 5.65 9.23
C ARG A 93 -26.79 6.43 10.53
N ILE A 94 -25.70 6.14 11.23
CA ILE A 94 -25.25 6.96 12.37
C ILE A 94 -24.10 7.79 11.81
N GLU A 95 -24.29 9.08 11.69
CA GLU A 95 -23.27 10.01 11.19
C GLU A 95 -22.92 10.98 12.31
N PHE A 96 -21.64 11.20 12.52
CA PHE A 96 -21.16 12.16 13.52
C PHE A 96 -20.84 13.50 12.86
N ARG A 97 -21.02 14.56 13.63
CA ARG A 97 -20.38 15.85 13.41
C ARG A 97 -19.31 16.02 14.45
N ILE A 98 -18.16 16.58 14.07
CA ILE A 98 -17.05 16.82 14.98
C ILE A 98 -16.59 18.27 14.88
N GLY A 99 -16.45 18.92 16.03
CA GLY A 99 -15.84 20.24 16.19
C GLY A 99 -14.58 20.16 17.04
N ILE A 100 -13.49 20.77 16.58
CA ILE A 100 -12.19 20.76 17.29
C ILE A 100 -11.66 22.18 17.47
N HIS A 101 -11.30 22.49 18.71
CA HIS A 101 -10.66 23.74 19.08
C HIS A 101 -9.49 23.49 20.03
N VAL A 102 -8.49 24.37 19.99
CA VAL A 102 -7.40 24.39 20.96
C VAL A 102 -7.40 25.74 21.64
N GLY A 103 -7.50 25.73 22.97
CA GLY A 103 -7.70 26.96 23.73
C GLY A 103 -7.61 26.73 25.22
N ASP A 104 -7.76 27.84 25.96
CA ASP A 104 -7.78 27.86 27.41
C ASP A 104 -9.09 27.25 27.95
N ILE A 105 -8.95 26.37 28.93
CA ILE A 105 -10.04 25.69 29.61
C ILE A 105 -9.79 25.68 31.12
N VAL A 106 -10.89 25.54 31.87
CA VAL A 106 -10.87 25.35 33.32
C VAL A 106 -11.37 23.94 33.61
N GLU A 107 -10.54 23.15 34.29
CA GLU A 107 -10.92 21.85 34.84
C GLU A 107 -11.44 22.04 36.27
N GLU A 108 -12.69 21.65 36.48
CA GLU A 108 -13.33 21.68 37.79
C GLU A 108 -12.93 20.47 38.65
N SER A 109 -13.24 20.49 39.95
CA SER A 109 -12.83 19.45 40.89
C SER A 109 -13.44 18.06 40.62
N ASP A 110 -14.51 17.99 39.82
CA ASP A 110 -15.15 16.75 39.39
C ASP A 110 -14.58 16.22 38.05
N GLY A 111 -13.64 16.94 37.45
CA GLY A 111 -13.01 16.60 36.17
C GLY A 111 -13.77 17.11 34.94
N ASP A 112 -14.87 17.86 35.08
CA ASP A 112 -15.54 18.49 33.96
C ASP A 112 -14.71 19.67 33.41
N LEU A 113 -14.90 19.96 32.13
CA LEU A 113 -14.22 21.05 31.44
C LEU A 113 -15.20 22.17 31.11
N MET A 114 -14.87 23.37 31.55
CA MET A 114 -15.61 24.59 31.29
C MET A 114 -14.73 25.66 30.64
N GLY A 115 -15.38 26.63 30.01
CA GLY A 115 -14.73 27.79 29.40
C GLY A 115 -15.02 27.96 27.92
N ASP A 116 -14.53 29.06 27.37
CA ASP A 116 -14.78 29.47 25.99
C ASP A 116 -14.28 28.43 24.98
N GLY A 117 -13.19 27.72 25.30
CA GLY A 117 -12.65 26.69 24.41
C GLY A 117 -13.60 25.51 24.16
N VAL A 118 -14.35 25.09 25.19
CA VAL A 118 -15.36 24.04 25.08
C VAL A 118 -16.57 24.55 24.29
N ASN A 119 -16.98 25.79 24.53
CA ASN A 119 -18.08 26.42 23.80
C ASN A 119 -17.77 26.56 22.30
N ILE A 120 -16.55 26.99 21.94
CA ILE A 120 -16.14 27.11 20.54
C ILE A 120 -16.14 25.74 19.85
N ALA A 121 -15.57 24.70 20.46
CA ALA A 121 -15.58 23.34 19.90
C ALA A 121 -17.01 22.83 19.66
N ALA A 122 -17.92 23.02 20.62
CA ALA A 122 -19.32 22.63 20.48
C ALA A 122 -20.06 23.42 19.38
N ARG A 123 -19.71 24.68 19.16
CA ARG A 123 -20.31 25.48 18.07
C ARG A 123 -19.75 25.11 16.71
N LEU A 124 -18.47 24.71 16.64
CA LEU A 124 -17.86 24.18 15.41
C LEU A 124 -18.47 22.83 15.02
N GLU A 125 -18.77 21.96 15.99
CA GLU A 125 -19.52 20.73 15.75
C GLU A 125 -20.88 21.04 15.10
N GLY A 126 -21.61 22.01 15.65
CA GLY A 126 -22.95 22.37 15.17
C GLY A 126 -23.00 22.86 13.72
N ILE A 127 -21.91 23.43 13.19
CA ILE A 127 -21.79 23.88 11.79
C ILE A 127 -21.12 22.86 10.87
N ALA A 128 -20.59 21.75 11.42
CA ALA A 128 -20.02 20.70 10.59
C ALA A 128 -21.12 20.01 9.75
N GLU A 129 -20.78 19.61 8.53
CA GLU A 129 -21.65 18.73 7.73
C GLU A 129 -21.72 17.34 8.38
N PRO A 130 -22.79 16.55 8.11
CA PRO A 130 -22.82 15.15 8.50
C PRO A 130 -21.56 14.42 8.02
N ASN A 131 -20.98 13.63 8.91
CA ASN A 131 -19.70 12.96 8.69
C ASN A 131 -18.51 13.92 8.48
N GLY A 132 -18.62 15.17 8.95
CA GLY A 132 -17.63 16.23 8.78
C GLY A 132 -16.87 16.58 10.06
N ILE A 133 -15.67 17.16 9.86
CA ILE A 133 -14.82 17.70 10.93
C ILE A 133 -14.61 19.18 10.67
N CYS A 134 -14.92 20.01 11.65
CA CYS A 134 -14.70 21.45 11.62
C CYS A 134 -13.66 21.87 12.67
N LEU A 135 -12.67 22.64 12.25
CA LEU A 135 -11.56 23.13 13.08
C LEU A 135 -11.67 24.64 13.25
N SER A 136 -11.35 25.14 14.44
CA SER A 136 -11.02 26.57 14.60
C SER A 136 -9.71 26.92 13.89
N GLY A 137 -9.52 28.20 13.53
CA GLY A 137 -8.24 28.69 13.01
C GLY A 137 -7.06 28.41 13.93
N ALA A 138 -7.25 28.49 15.25
CA ALA A 138 -6.21 28.16 16.23
C ALA A 138 -5.77 26.68 16.16
N ALA A 139 -6.70 25.77 15.86
CA ALA A 139 -6.41 24.36 15.68
C ALA A 139 -5.74 24.11 14.31
N TYR A 140 -6.28 24.71 13.26
CA TYR A 140 -5.77 24.63 11.89
C TYR A 140 -4.28 25.03 11.79
N GLU A 141 -3.91 26.18 12.37
CA GLU A 141 -2.53 26.69 12.36
C GLU A 141 -1.50 25.69 12.92
N GLN A 142 -1.93 24.84 13.86
CA GLN A 142 -1.04 23.87 14.49
C GLN A 142 -0.95 22.54 13.74
N VAL A 143 -1.89 22.25 12.83
CA VAL A 143 -1.99 20.96 12.13
C VAL A 143 -1.70 21.04 10.65
N ARG A 144 -1.85 22.20 9.99
CA ARG A 144 -1.74 22.35 8.52
C ARG A 144 -0.43 21.82 7.91
N ASP A 145 0.68 21.91 8.63
CA ASP A 145 2.01 21.49 8.16
C ASP A 145 2.41 20.10 8.69
N LYS A 146 1.56 19.48 9.53
CA LYS A 146 1.84 18.21 10.24
C LYS A 146 0.93 17.07 9.80
N LEU A 147 -0.20 17.41 9.19
CA LEU A 147 -1.20 16.49 8.66
C LEU A 147 -1.20 16.57 7.13
N LYS A 148 -1.55 15.46 6.47
CA LYS A 148 -1.47 15.32 5.00
C LYS A 148 -2.81 15.64 4.32
N GLU A 149 -3.85 15.80 5.12
CA GLU A 149 -5.21 16.07 4.72
C GLU A 149 -5.34 17.51 4.22
N GLU A 150 -6.19 17.73 3.21
CA GLU A 150 -6.52 19.08 2.78
C GLU A 150 -7.49 19.73 3.77
N PHE A 151 -7.32 21.03 3.98
CA PHE A 151 -8.19 21.84 4.83
C PHE A 151 -8.82 22.93 3.99
N GLU A 152 -10.14 22.93 3.93
CA GLU A 152 -10.91 23.94 3.22
C GLU A 152 -11.27 25.08 4.16
N ASP A 153 -10.95 26.30 3.77
CA ASP A 153 -11.26 27.50 4.54
C ASP A 153 -12.74 27.85 4.42
N LEU A 154 -13.46 27.83 5.55
CA LEU A 154 -14.87 28.22 5.61
C LEU A 154 -15.04 29.72 5.93
N GLY A 155 -13.95 30.46 6.06
CA GLY A 155 -13.96 31.86 6.45
C GLY A 155 -14.37 32.10 7.91
N ASP A 156 -14.66 33.35 8.22
CA ASP A 156 -15.06 33.78 9.55
C ASP A 156 -16.52 33.40 9.84
N GLN A 157 -16.74 32.62 10.90
CA GLN A 157 -18.05 32.15 11.32
C GLN A 157 -18.53 32.91 12.56
N GLU A 158 -19.75 33.45 12.50
CA GLU A 158 -20.42 34.04 13.67
C GLU A 158 -21.07 32.95 14.52
N LEU A 159 -20.37 32.54 15.57
CA LEU A 159 -20.83 31.48 16.47
C LEU A 159 -21.69 32.07 17.60
N LYS A 160 -22.84 31.45 17.87
CA LYS A 160 -23.77 31.89 18.93
C LYS A 160 -23.05 32.01 20.28
N ASN A 161 -23.17 33.18 20.91
CA ASN A 161 -22.57 33.53 22.20
C ASN A 161 -21.03 33.58 22.22
N ILE A 162 -20.38 33.73 21.06
CA ILE A 162 -18.94 34.02 20.96
C ILE A 162 -18.77 35.46 20.46
N ALA A 163 -18.05 36.28 21.23
CA ALA A 163 -17.98 37.74 21.01
C ALA A 163 -17.25 38.15 19.73
N ARG A 164 -16.42 37.27 19.15
CA ARG A 164 -15.66 37.53 17.93
C ARG A 164 -15.90 36.40 16.91
N PRO A 165 -15.96 36.69 15.61
CA PRO A 165 -16.00 35.65 14.59
C PRO A 165 -14.82 34.70 14.73
N VAL A 166 -15.08 33.41 14.55
CA VAL A 166 -14.06 32.36 14.59
C VAL A 166 -13.84 31.88 13.17
N ARG A 167 -12.63 32.05 12.64
CA ARG A 167 -12.27 31.44 11.36
C ARG A 167 -12.33 29.93 11.47
N ALA A 168 -13.04 29.28 10.56
CA ALA A 168 -13.27 27.85 10.60
C ALA A 168 -12.70 27.15 9.36
N TYR A 169 -12.28 25.91 9.53
CA TYR A 169 -11.73 25.07 8.47
C TYR A 169 -12.43 23.73 8.46
N ARG A 170 -12.77 23.22 7.29
CA ARG A 170 -13.27 21.86 7.12
C ARG A 170 -12.11 20.95 6.77
N VAL A 171 -12.01 19.81 7.44
CA VAL A 171 -11.09 18.75 6.99
C VAL A 171 -11.71 18.07 5.79
N ALA A 172 -11.01 18.07 4.66
CA ALA A 172 -11.36 17.26 3.50
C ALA A 172 -11.01 15.80 3.82
N LEU A 173 -11.91 15.14 4.54
CA LEU A 173 -11.94 13.69 4.61
C LEU A 173 -11.99 13.18 3.18
N SER A 174 -11.16 12.19 2.84
CA SER A 174 -11.05 11.65 1.49
C SER A 174 -12.43 11.32 0.96
N ARG A 175 -13.01 12.27 0.22
CA ARG A 175 -14.30 12.12 -0.41
C ARG A 175 -14.03 11.15 -1.55
N TYR A 176 -14.45 9.90 -1.38
CA TYR A 176 -15.03 9.18 -2.50
C TYR A 176 -16.32 9.93 -2.87
N THR A 177 -16.18 11.13 -3.43
CA THR A 177 -17.30 11.94 -3.91
C THR A 177 -17.86 11.23 -5.12
N SER A 178 -19.06 10.72 -4.90
CA SER A 178 -19.94 10.06 -5.83
C SER A 178 -20.51 11.13 -6.76
N SER A 179 -19.76 11.50 -7.78
CA SER A 179 -20.27 12.25 -8.93
C SER A 179 -19.31 12.17 -10.11
N GLU A 180 -19.10 10.96 -10.64
CA GLU A 180 -18.69 10.70 -12.02
C GLU A 180 -19.10 9.26 -12.37
N PRO A 181 -19.43 8.98 -13.65
CA PRO A 181 -20.18 7.80 -14.03
C PRO A 181 -19.44 6.53 -13.66
N ILE A 182 -20.12 5.67 -12.90
CA ILE A 182 -19.65 4.35 -12.50
C ILE A 182 -19.40 3.53 -13.76
N VAL A 183 -18.13 3.39 -14.13
CA VAL A 183 -17.67 2.20 -14.85
C VAL A 183 -17.60 1.09 -13.80
N PRO A 184 -18.35 -0.01 -13.94
CA PRO A 184 -18.47 -1.01 -12.90
C PRO A 184 -17.17 -1.82 -12.78
N GLY A 185 -16.40 -1.52 -11.75
CA GLY A 185 -15.26 -2.33 -11.32
C GLY A 185 -14.50 -1.63 -10.21
N LEU A 186 -14.40 -2.27 -9.04
CA LEU A 186 -13.56 -1.89 -7.89
C LEU A 186 -14.17 -0.90 -6.87
N SER A 187 -15.42 -1.12 -6.47
CA SER A 187 -15.80 -0.95 -5.05
C SER A 187 -15.38 -2.19 -4.26
N GLY A 188 -15.03 -2.06 -2.98
CA GLY A 188 -14.72 -3.14 -2.03
C GLY A 188 -15.85 -4.14 -1.77
N GLY A 189 -16.41 -4.70 -2.83
CA GLY A 189 -17.15 -5.95 -2.80
C GLY A 189 -16.16 -7.08 -2.54
N LYS A 190 -16.64 -8.09 -1.81
CA LYS A 190 -16.04 -9.41 -1.68
C LYS A 190 -15.30 -9.78 -2.97
N LEU A 191 -13.96 -9.76 -2.95
CA LEU A 191 -13.18 -10.27 -4.08
C LEU A 191 -13.61 -11.72 -4.28
N ALA A 192 -14.09 -12.05 -5.48
CA ALA A 192 -14.55 -13.39 -5.78
C ALA A 192 -13.40 -14.38 -5.53
N LEU A 193 -13.71 -15.51 -4.89
CA LEU A 193 -12.73 -16.58 -4.75
C LEU A 193 -12.29 -17.01 -6.15
N PRO A 194 -10.98 -17.24 -6.39
CA PRO A 194 -10.52 -17.84 -7.62
C PRO A 194 -11.10 -19.25 -7.79
N ASP A 195 -11.15 -19.74 -9.02
CA ASP A 195 -11.58 -21.12 -9.32
C ASP A 195 -10.62 -22.18 -8.75
N LYS A 196 -9.41 -21.75 -8.37
CA LYS A 196 -8.37 -22.57 -7.73
C LYS A 196 -8.37 -22.36 -6.21
N PRO A 197 -7.89 -23.36 -5.43
CA PRO A 197 -7.54 -23.12 -4.03
C PRO A 197 -6.68 -21.86 -3.90
N SER A 198 -6.95 -21.04 -2.90
CA SER A 198 -6.33 -19.73 -2.75
C SER A 198 -5.88 -19.47 -1.33
N ILE A 199 -4.66 -18.93 -1.18
CA ILE A 199 -4.02 -18.70 0.12
C ILE A 199 -3.39 -17.32 0.22
N ALA A 200 -3.48 -16.72 1.39
CA ALA A 200 -2.65 -15.60 1.82
C ALA A 200 -1.74 -16.04 2.98
N VAL A 201 -0.48 -15.62 2.98
CA VAL A 201 0.46 -15.86 4.08
C VAL A 201 0.74 -14.51 4.77
N LEU A 202 0.37 -14.39 6.03
CA LEU A 202 0.59 -13.18 6.82
C LEU A 202 2.03 -13.11 7.36
N PRO A 203 2.54 -11.89 7.67
CA PRO A 203 3.82 -11.74 8.35
C PRO A 203 3.83 -12.52 9.67
N PHE A 204 4.89 -13.29 9.91
CA PHE A 204 5.00 -14.04 11.17
C PHE A 204 5.38 -13.08 12.31
N HIS A 205 4.63 -13.15 13.41
CA HIS A 205 4.83 -12.27 14.55
C HIS A 205 6.16 -12.57 15.27
N ASN A 206 7.00 -11.55 15.47
CA ASN A 206 8.23 -11.68 16.26
C ASN A 206 7.89 -11.74 17.76
N MET A 207 8.15 -12.87 18.41
CA MET A 207 7.96 -13.08 19.85
C MET A 207 9.29 -13.13 20.62
N SER A 208 10.38 -12.65 20.02
CA SER A 208 11.73 -12.65 20.58
C SER A 208 12.02 -11.44 21.47
N GLY A 209 11.19 -10.39 21.38
CA GLY A 209 11.33 -9.15 22.16
C GLY A 209 12.41 -8.18 21.65
N ASP A 210 13.24 -8.63 20.70
CA ASP A 210 14.28 -7.85 20.04
C ASP A 210 13.79 -7.35 18.66
N PRO A 211 13.60 -6.04 18.45
CA PRO A 211 13.20 -5.46 17.16
C PRO A 211 14.20 -5.75 16.04
N GLU A 212 15.50 -5.94 16.34
CA GLU A 212 16.50 -6.27 15.32
C GLU A 212 16.26 -7.66 14.72
N GLN A 213 15.43 -8.50 15.32
CA GLN A 213 15.13 -9.86 14.86
C GLN A 213 13.82 -9.95 14.07
N GLU A 214 13.14 -8.83 13.84
CA GLU A 214 11.85 -8.81 13.15
C GLU A 214 11.93 -9.28 11.69
N TYR A 215 13.11 -9.13 11.06
CA TYR A 215 13.36 -9.63 9.71
C TYR A 215 13.26 -11.15 9.58
N PHE A 216 13.42 -11.93 10.66
CA PHE A 216 13.29 -13.39 10.60
C PHE A 216 11.86 -13.82 10.28
N GLY A 217 10.86 -13.21 10.95
CA GLY A 217 9.45 -13.51 10.70
C GLY A 217 9.03 -13.11 9.27
N ASP A 218 9.50 -11.95 8.83
CA ASP A 218 9.26 -11.46 7.47
C ASP A 218 9.89 -12.35 6.40
N GLY A 219 11.13 -12.82 6.62
CA GLY A 219 11.85 -13.69 5.70
C GLY A 219 11.19 -15.06 5.55
N ILE A 220 10.80 -15.70 6.65
CA ILE A 220 10.11 -16.99 6.61
C ILE A 220 8.77 -16.88 5.87
N ALA A 221 7.98 -15.83 6.16
CA ALA A 221 6.72 -15.60 5.44
C ALA A 221 6.96 -15.42 3.93
N GLU A 222 7.98 -14.66 3.54
CA GLU A 222 8.32 -14.42 2.13
C GLU A 222 8.76 -15.70 1.42
N ASP A 223 9.58 -16.52 2.07
CA ASP A 223 10.07 -17.76 1.48
C ASP A 223 8.94 -18.79 1.35
N ILE A 224 8.01 -18.86 2.31
CA ILE A 224 6.79 -19.68 2.19
C ILE A 224 5.91 -19.18 1.04
N ILE A 225 5.67 -17.87 0.92
CA ILE A 225 4.92 -17.29 -0.22
C ILE A 225 5.58 -17.69 -1.52
N THR A 226 6.90 -17.53 -1.62
CA THR A 226 7.69 -17.87 -2.80
C THR A 226 7.55 -19.35 -3.16
N ALA A 227 7.66 -20.23 -2.17
CA ALA A 227 7.57 -21.68 -2.36
C ALA A 227 6.15 -22.11 -2.79
N LEU A 228 5.11 -21.61 -2.13
CA LEU A 228 3.71 -21.87 -2.47
C LEU A 228 3.33 -21.31 -3.85
N SER A 229 3.89 -20.15 -4.22
CA SER A 229 3.56 -19.48 -5.47
C SER A 229 4.04 -20.23 -6.72
N LYS A 230 4.98 -21.17 -6.57
CA LYS A 230 5.44 -22.08 -7.64
C LYS A 230 4.37 -23.11 -8.04
N LEU A 231 3.38 -23.36 -7.18
CA LEU A 231 2.36 -24.39 -7.40
C LEU A 231 1.29 -23.91 -8.36
N ARG A 232 1.20 -24.54 -9.54
CA ARG A 232 0.25 -24.14 -10.60
C ARG A 232 -1.21 -24.30 -10.19
N GLY A 233 -1.48 -25.24 -9.28
CA GLY A 233 -2.80 -25.49 -8.72
C GLY A 233 -3.22 -24.50 -7.63
N LEU A 234 -2.32 -23.63 -7.15
CA LEU A 234 -2.57 -22.75 -6.01
C LEU A 234 -2.51 -21.27 -6.42
N PHE A 235 -3.53 -20.51 -6.02
CA PHE A 235 -3.56 -19.06 -6.17
C PHE A 235 -3.02 -18.40 -4.90
N VAL A 236 -1.83 -17.81 -4.98
CA VAL A 236 -1.15 -17.25 -3.81
C VAL A 236 -1.18 -15.73 -3.87
N ILE A 237 -1.65 -15.09 -2.81
CA ILE A 237 -1.60 -13.62 -2.69
C ILE A 237 -0.16 -13.19 -2.47
N ALA A 238 0.25 -12.18 -3.23
CA ALA A 238 1.59 -11.63 -3.14
C ALA A 238 1.87 -11.02 -1.75
N ARG A 239 3.13 -11.16 -1.31
CA ARG A 239 3.67 -10.66 -0.05
C ARG A 239 3.20 -9.27 0.32
N ASN A 240 3.29 -8.32 -0.59
CA ASN A 240 3.05 -6.92 -0.26
C ASN A 240 1.60 -6.67 0.20
N SER A 241 0.66 -7.40 -0.41
CA SER A 241 -0.75 -7.31 -0.03
C SER A 241 -1.02 -7.91 1.35
N THR A 242 -0.29 -8.96 1.74
CA THR A 242 -0.42 -9.57 3.08
C THR A 242 0.36 -8.80 4.15
N PHE A 243 1.48 -8.16 3.78
CA PHE A 243 2.29 -7.36 4.68
C PHE A 243 1.65 -6.00 5.04
N ALA A 244 0.62 -5.57 4.32
CA ALA A 244 -0.23 -4.45 4.72
C ALA A 244 -0.95 -4.68 6.07
N TYR A 245 -1.02 -5.93 6.53
CA TYR A 245 -1.56 -6.33 7.84
C TYR A 245 -0.49 -6.44 8.93
N LYS A 246 0.79 -6.16 8.62
CA LYS A 246 1.87 -6.21 9.61
C LYS A 246 1.61 -5.23 10.76
N GLY A 247 1.82 -5.69 11.99
CA GLY A 247 1.60 -4.89 13.20
C GLY A 247 0.12 -4.61 13.49
N LYS A 248 -0.80 -5.17 12.71
CA LYS A 248 -2.25 -5.14 12.95
C LYS A 248 -2.65 -6.51 13.51
N ALA A 249 -3.70 -6.54 14.33
CA ALA A 249 -4.34 -7.78 14.77
C ALA A 249 -5.69 -7.94 14.05
N PRO A 250 -5.70 -8.19 12.71
CA PRO A 250 -6.94 -8.22 11.95
C PRO A 250 -7.73 -9.51 12.21
N ASP A 251 -9.05 -9.44 12.05
CA ASP A 251 -9.87 -10.65 11.93
C ASP A 251 -9.50 -11.37 10.63
N ILE A 252 -9.09 -12.63 10.73
CA ILE A 252 -8.63 -13.45 9.60
C ILE A 252 -9.75 -13.64 8.57
N ARG A 253 -11.02 -13.66 8.99
CA ARG A 253 -12.17 -13.69 8.08
C ARG A 253 -12.31 -12.39 7.30
N GLN A 254 -11.92 -11.26 7.88
CA GLN A 254 -11.85 -9.99 7.18
C GLN A 254 -10.69 -10.01 6.17
N VAL A 255 -9.48 -10.41 6.60
CA VAL A 255 -8.31 -10.55 5.71
C VAL A 255 -8.65 -11.40 4.49
N ALA A 256 -9.26 -12.57 4.71
CA ALA A 256 -9.63 -13.49 3.64
C ALA A 256 -10.67 -12.90 2.67
N ARG A 257 -11.67 -12.18 3.18
CA ARG A 257 -12.67 -11.48 2.33
C ARG A 257 -12.05 -10.34 1.53
N GLU A 258 -11.16 -9.58 2.16
CA GLU A 258 -10.48 -8.43 1.57
C GLU A 258 -9.48 -8.82 0.49
N LEU A 259 -8.76 -9.94 0.67
CA LEU A 259 -7.82 -10.48 -0.30
C LEU A 259 -8.47 -11.48 -1.28
N GLY A 260 -9.71 -11.89 -1.00
CA GLY A 260 -10.45 -12.87 -1.79
C GLY A 260 -9.77 -14.24 -1.79
N VAL A 261 -9.37 -14.75 -0.63
CA VAL A 261 -8.74 -16.06 -0.48
C VAL A 261 -9.57 -16.98 0.39
N ARG A 262 -9.43 -18.29 0.18
CA ARG A 262 -10.06 -19.31 1.01
C ARG A 262 -9.25 -19.59 2.28
N TYR A 263 -7.93 -19.64 2.16
CA TYR A 263 -7.04 -20.00 3.25
C TYR A 263 -6.16 -18.83 3.68
N VAL A 264 -5.87 -18.74 4.96
CA VAL A 264 -4.90 -17.80 5.52
C VAL A 264 -3.92 -18.57 6.39
N LEU A 265 -2.63 -18.40 6.11
CA LEU A 265 -1.53 -18.90 6.92
C LEU A 265 -1.00 -17.77 7.79
N GLU A 266 -0.96 -17.97 9.09
CA GLU A 266 -0.34 -17.06 10.06
C GLU A 266 0.61 -17.82 10.98
N GLY A 267 1.44 -17.09 11.72
CA GLY A 267 2.40 -17.71 12.59
C GLY A 267 3.20 -16.75 13.45
N SER A 268 4.09 -17.31 14.25
CA SER A 268 5.02 -16.56 15.06
C SER A 268 6.40 -17.19 15.09
N VAL A 269 7.42 -16.35 15.25
CA VAL A 269 8.83 -16.74 15.34
C VAL A 269 9.39 -16.22 16.66
N ARG A 270 10.11 -17.09 17.38
CA ARG A 270 10.89 -16.74 18.55
C ARG A 270 12.30 -17.28 18.38
N LYS A 271 13.29 -16.38 18.32
CA LYS A 271 14.70 -16.76 18.34
C LYS A 271 15.25 -16.61 19.76
N ALA A 272 15.99 -17.62 20.22
CA ALA A 272 16.67 -17.62 21.51
C ALA A 272 18.05 -18.26 21.34
N GLY A 273 19.10 -17.43 21.26
CA GLY A 273 20.45 -17.88 20.92
C GLY A 273 20.50 -18.51 19.53
N GLU A 274 20.98 -19.74 19.46
CA GLU A 274 21.09 -20.55 18.22
C GLU A 274 19.84 -21.40 17.93
N ARG A 275 18.74 -21.22 18.68
CA ARG A 275 17.49 -21.95 18.45
C ARG A 275 16.40 -21.03 17.95
N LEU A 276 15.67 -21.52 16.95
CA LEU A 276 14.50 -20.90 16.37
C LEU A 276 13.28 -21.75 16.70
N ARG A 277 12.26 -21.10 17.29
CA ARG A 277 10.94 -21.68 17.47
C ARG A 277 9.97 -21.00 16.52
N VAL A 278 9.37 -21.78 15.63
CA VAL A 278 8.38 -21.31 14.67
C VAL A 278 7.05 -21.99 14.95
N THR A 279 5.97 -21.22 14.93
CA THR A 279 4.61 -21.75 14.96
C THR A 279 3.88 -21.28 13.73
N GLY A 280 3.17 -22.18 13.06
CA GLY A 280 2.38 -21.88 11.87
C GLY A 280 0.97 -22.45 12.04
N GLN A 281 -0.03 -21.72 11.55
CA GLN A 281 -1.43 -22.13 11.58
C GLN A 281 -2.12 -21.75 10.26
N LEU A 282 -2.82 -22.71 9.68
CA LEU A 282 -3.57 -22.55 8.45
C LEU A 282 -5.06 -22.58 8.78
N ILE A 283 -5.76 -21.54 8.34
CA ILE A 283 -7.16 -21.30 8.67
C ILE A 283 -7.97 -21.28 7.39
N ASP A 284 -9.06 -22.05 7.36
CA ASP A 284 -10.08 -21.96 6.31
C ASP A 284 -11.05 -20.83 6.67
N ALA A 285 -10.99 -19.74 5.92
CA ALA A 285 -11.78 -18.55 6.19
C ALA A 285 -13.29 -18.74 5.95
N ALA A 286 -13.70 -19.76 5.19
CA ALA A 286 -15.11 -20.06 4.99
C ALA A 286 -15.77 -20.60 6.27
N SER A 287 -15.06 -21.45 7.00
CA SER A 287 -15.51 -22.04 8.27
C SER A 287 -14.99 -21.28 9.51
N GLY A 288 -13.86 -20.60 9.38
CA GLY A 288 -13.07 -20.05 10.48
C GLY A 288 -12.33 -21.11 11.29
N ASN A 289 -12.21 -22.34 10.78
CA ASN A 289 -11.54 -23.43 11.48
C ASN A 289 -10.04 -23.45 11.17
N HIS A 290 -9.25 -23.78 12.20
CA HIS A 290 -7.85 -24.15 12.00
C HIS A 290 -7.80 -25.55 11.42
N ILE A 291 -7.31 -25.67 10.19
CA ILE A 291 -7.21 -26.96 9.47
C ILE A 291 -5.83 -27.58 9.60
N TRP A 292 -4.82 -26.78 9.96
CA TRP A 292 -3.48 -27.24 10.30
C TRP A 292 -2.83 -26.27 11.29
N ALA A 293 -2.08 -26.81 12.24
CA ALA A 293 -1.31 -26.04 13.20
C ALA A 293 -0.12 -26.87 13.69
N GLU A 294 1.10 -26.37 13.50
CA GLU A 294 2.32 -27.06 13.94
C GLU A 294 3.30 -26.10 14.61
N ARG A 295 4.18 -26.71 15.41
CA ARG A 295 5.26 -26.03 16.11
C ARG A 295 6.57 -26.75 15.84
N TYR A 296 7.55 -25.96 15.43
CA TYR A 296 8.90 -26.41 15.14
C TYR A 296 9.88 -25.80 16.11
N ASP A 297 10.87 -26.60 16.50
CA ASP A 297 11.98 -26.18 17.35
C ASP A 297 13.25 -26.71 16.70
N ARG A 298 14.03 -25.80 16.09
CA ARG A 298 15.18 -26.14 15.24
C ARG A 298 16.38 -25.24 15.56
N PRO A 299 17.61 -25.69 15.28
CA PRO A 299 18.75 -24.80 15.19
C PRO A 299 18.53 -23.70 14.14
N THR A 300 19.10 -22.51 14.33
CA THR A 300 18.97 -21.41 13.37
C THR A 300 19.61 -21.71 12.00
N THR A 301 20.54 -22.65 11.95
CA THR A 301 21.17 -23.13 10.70
C THR A 301 20.22 -23.92 9.81
N ASP A 302 19.16 -24.51 10.37
CA ASP A 302 18.23 -25.39 9.66
C ASP A 302 17.00 -24.64 9.11
N ILE A 303 17.08 -23.31 9.01
CA ILE A 303 15.93 -22.46 8.66
C ILE A 303 15.34 -22.80 7.28
N PHE A 304 16.18 -23.15 6.30
CA PHE A 304 15.72 -23.53 4.96
C PHE A 304 15.01 -24.89 4.95
N ALA A 305 15.55 -25.87 5.69
CA ALA A 305 14.90 -27.17 5.84
C ALA A 305 13.54 -27.04 6.55
N LEU A 306 13.46 -26.14 7.54
CA LEU A 306 12.22 -25.82 8.23
C LEU A 306 11.19 -25.16 7.31
N GLN A 307 11.61 -24.23 6.46
CA GLN A 307 10.72 -23.59 5.48
C GLN A 307 10.16 -24.61 4.48
N ASP A 308 10.98 -25.53 3.98
CA ASP A 308 10.54 -26.61 3.09
C ASP A 308 9.52 -27.53 3.80
N GLU A 309 9.78 -27.89 5.06
CA GLU A 309 8.88 -28.69 5.91
C GLU A 309 7.53 -27.98 6.11
N ILE A 310 7.53 -26.71 6.50
CA ILE A 310 6.30 -25.91 6.66
C ILE A 310 5.52 -25.83 5.35
N THR A 311 6.20 -25.56 4.24
CA THR A 311 5.55 -25.47 2.93
C THR A 311 4.90 -26.80 2.56
N ALA A 312 5.62 -27.91 2.69
CA ALA A 312 5.08 -29.24 2.40
C ALA A 312 3.85 -29.56 3.26
N SER A 313 3.90 -29.28 4.57
CA SER A 313 2.78 -29.49 5.49
C SER A 313 1.57 -28.63 5.16
N VAL A 314 1.77 -27.35 4.82
CA VAL A 314 0.70 -26.45 4.40
C VAL A 314 0.03 -26.93 3.11
N VAL A 315 0.82 -27.35 2.10
CA VAL A 315 0.27 -27.88 0.84
C VAL A 315 -0.53 -29.15 1.08
N ALA A 316 -0.01 -30.08 1.89
CA ALA A 316 -0.69 -31.31 2.26
C ALA A 316 -2.03 -31.06 2.98
N ALA A 317 -2.12 -29.97 3.76
CA ALA A 317 -3.34 -29.57 4.45
C ALA A 317 -4.39 -28.89 3.54
N ILE A 318 -3.96 -28.14 2.51
CA ILE A 318 -4.87 -27.40 1.62
C ILE A 318 -5.59 -28.34 0.65
N GLU A 319 -4.83 -29.18 -0.07
CA GLU A 319 -5.43 -30.06 -1.07
C GLU A 319 -4.54 -31.30 -1.29
N PRO A 320 -4.94 -32.48 -0.78
CA PRO A 320 -4.16 -33.72 -0.92
C PRO A 320 -3.89 -34.13 -2.38
N GLN A 321 -4.72 -33.67 -3.32
CA GLN A 321 -4.54 -33.93 -4.76
C GLN A 321 -3.46 -33.07 -5.40
N LEU A 322 -3.21 -31.85 -4.89
CA LEU A 322 -2.08 -31.00 -5.32
C LEU A 322 -0.74 -31.71 -5.03
N TYR A 323 -0.65 -32.35 -3.86
CA TYR A 323 0.53 -33.07 -3.40
C TYR A 323 0.84 -34.33 -4.23
N ALA A 324 -0.18 -34.92 -4.87
CA ALA A 324 -0.01 -36.08 -5.76
C ALA A 324 0.39 -35.70 -7.18
N ALA A 325 0.08 -34.47 -7.62
CA ALA A 325 0.36 -33.98 -8.97
C ALA A 325 1.72 -33.28 -9.09
N ASP A 326 2.15 -32.57 -8.04
CA ASP A 326 3.44 -31.87 -7.99
C ASP A 326 4.41 -32.63 -7.08
N ASN A 327 5.24 -33.51 -7.66
CA ASN A 327 6.48 -33.93 -7.00
C ASN A 327 7.38 -32.68 -6.88
N LEU A 328 7.27 -31.99 -5.74
CA LEU A 328 7.94 -30.75 -5.38
C LEU A 328 9.44 -30.77 -5.72
N ARG A 329 9.80 -30.29 -6.92
CA ARG A 329 11.13 -29.73 -7.19
C ARG A 329 11.18 -28.32 -6.57
N LEU A 330 11.08 -28.25 -5.24
CA LEU A 330 11.09 -26.99 -4.47
C LEU A 330 12.45 -26.28 -4.42
N ARG A 331 13.50 -26.86 -5.01
CA ARG A 331 14.88 -26.40 -4.83
C ARG A 331 15.19 -25.21 -5.75
N SER A 332 14.88 -23.98 -5.32
CA SER A 332 15.86 -22.91 -5.59
C SER A 332 17.08 -23.20 -4.73
N LYS A 333 18.29 -22.97 -5.22
CA LYS A 333 19.49 -23.18 -4.39
C LYS A 333 19.49 -22.14 -3.28
N PRO A 334 19.23 -22.51 -2.01
CA PRO A 334 19.34 -21.56 -0.91
C PRO A 334 20.80 -21.18 -0.74
N THR A 335 21.09 -19.96 -0.32
CA THR A 335 22.44 -19.61 0.17
C THR A 335 22.77 -20.47 1.38
N GLU A 336 23.99 -21.01 1.46
CA GLU A 336 24.47 -21.70 2.67
C GLU A 336 24.87 -20.68 3.76
N SER A 337 25.01 -19.41 3.39
CA SER A 337 25.35 -18.30 4.29
C SER A 337 24.09 -17.57 4.80
N LEU A 338 23.84 -17.70 6.10
CA LEU A 338 22.76 -17.00 6.80
C LEU A 338 22.96 -15.48 6.81
N ASP A 339 24.21 -15.03 6.82
CA ASP A 339 24.57 -13.61 6.77
C ASP A 339 24.30 -13.00 5.39
N ALA A 340 24.61 -13.75 4.31
CA ALA A 340 24.29 -13.33 2.95
C ALA A 340 22.76 -13.27 2.75
N TRP A 341 22.03 -14.25 3.27
CA TRP A 341 20.56 -14.23 3.30
C TRP A 341 20.03 -13.00 4.05
N GLY A 342 20.53 -12.75 5.26
CA GLY A 342 20.13 -11.59 6.07
C GLY A 342 20.36 -10.25 5.35
N CYS A 343 21.45 -10.14 4.59
CA CYS A 343 21.71 -8.97 3.75
C CYS A 343 20.65 -8.78 2.66
N VAL A 344 20.27 -9.85 1.95
CA VAL A 344 19.23 -9.79 0.91
C VAL A 344 17.86 -9.45 1.50
N VAL A 345 17.45 -10.08 2.59
CA VAL A 345 16.17 -9.78 3.27
C VAL A 345 16.11 -8.31 3.69
N ARG A 346 17.21 -7.78 4.24
CA ARG A 346 17.31 -6.36 4.61
C ARG A 346 17.37 -5.42 3.41
N ALA A 347 17.80 -5.90 2.24
CA ALA A 347 17.78 -5.13 1.00
C ALA A 347 16.37 -5.05 0.38
N MET A 348 15.49 -6.03 0.64
CA MET A 348 14.15 -6.12 0.03
C MET A 348 13.28 -4.85 0.16
N PRO A 349 13.25 -4.12 1.30
CA PRO A 349 12.52 -2.86 1.39
C PRO A 349 13.05 -1.74 0.47
N TYR A 350 14.32 -1.84 0.06
CA TYR A 350 14.96 -0.92 -0.89
C TYR A 350 14.81 -1.38 -2.34
N ILE A 351 14.53 -2.66 -2.53
CA ILE A 351 14.06 -3.17 -3.82
C ILE A 351 12.57 -2.82 -3.89
N TRP A 352 11.98 -2.64 -5.07
CA TRP A 352 10.56 -2.23 -5.26
C TRP A 352 10.24 -0.74 -5.16
N VAL A 353 11.22 0.06 -4.75
CA VAL A 353 11.06 1.50 -4.70
C VAL A 353 11.46 2.07 -6.08
N TRP A 354 10.51 2.20 -7.00
CA TRP A 354 10.60 3.07 -8.20
C TRP A 354 10.70 4.56 -7.80
N VAL A 355 11.55 4.87 -6.83
CA VAL A 355 11.84 6.20 -6.30
C VAL A 355 13.34 6.40 -6.43
N SER A 356 13.75 7.64 -6.66
CA SER A 356 15.13 8.06 -6.48
C SER A 356 15.55 7.84 -5.02
N GLN A 357 16.14 6.69 -4.69
CA GLN A 357 16.78 6.51 -3.39
C GLN A 357 17.96 7.48 -3.27
N LYS A 358 17.95 8.28 -2.21
CA LYS A 358 19.06 9.19 -1.91
C LYS A 358 20.30 8.46 -1.38
N ASP A 359 20.16 7.19 -0.98
CA ASP A 359 21.25 6.38 -0.47
C ASP A 359 21.43 5.06 -1.23
N ASP A 360 22.63 4.50 -1.11
CA ASP A 360 23.04 3.23 -1.74
C ASP A 360 22.87 2.03 -0.79
N THR A 361 22.00 2.13 0.23
CA THR A 361 21.89 1.10 1.29
C THR A 361 21.55 -0.26 0.71
N GLY A 362 20.53 -0.34 -0.15
CA GLY A 362 20.14 -1.60 -0.81
C GLY A 362 21.27 -2.18 -1.67
N ILE A 363 21.99 -1.34 -2.42
CA ILE A 363 23.14 -1.76 -3.24
C ILE A 363 24.26 -2.31 -2.36
N ASN A 364 24.59 -1.62 -1.27
CA ASN A 364 25.66 -2.02 -0.37
C ASN A 364 25.34 -3.35 0.34
N LEU A 365 24.08 -3.55 0.74
CA LEU A 365 23.62 -4.82 1.30
C LEU A 365 23.73 -5.96 0.28
N LEU A 366 23.31 -5.76 -0.97
CA LEU A 366 23.41 -6.78 -2.01
C LEU A 366 24.86 -7.08 -2.39
N LYS A 367 25.73 -6.07 -2.50
CA LYS A 367 27.17 -6.28 -2.71
C LYS A 367 27.79 -7.07 -1.57
N ARG A 368 27.43 -6.76 -0.32
CA ARG A 368 27.89 -7.53 0.83
C ARG A 368 27.41 -8.98 0.79
N ALA A 369 26.17 -9.22 0.36
CA ALA A 369 25.66 -10.58 0.17
C ALA A 369 26.49 -11.36 -0.86
N ILE A 370 26.87 -10.72 -1.97
CA ILE A 370 27.73 -11.33 -3.03
C ILE A 370 29.15 -11.57 -2.52
N GLU A 371 29.71 -10.67 -1.69
CA GLU A 371 31.02 -10.90 -1.05
C GLU A 371 31.01 -12.11 -0.11
N LEU A 372 29.90 -12.30 0.62
CA LEU A 372 29.73 -13.39 1.58
C LEU A 372 29.41 -14.72 0.90
N ASP A 373 28.63 -14.69 -0.18
CA ASP A 373 28.32 -15.82 -1.04
C ASP A 373 28.27 -15.40 -2.51
N PRO A 374 29.38 -15.56 -3.25
CA PRO A 374 29.44 -15.26 -4.69
C PRO A 374 28.48 -16.11 -5.54
N GLY A 375 27.99 -17.23 -5.02
CA GLY A 375 27.02 -18.10 -5.70
C GLY A 375 25.57 -17.67 -5.51
N TYR A 376 25.29 -16.62 -4.74
CA TYR A 376 23.92 -16.25 -4.39
C TYR A 376 23.20 -15.54 -5.53
N ALA A 377 22.49 -16.32 -6.37
CA ALA A 377 21.79 -15.84 -7.56
C ALA A 377 20.82 -14.68 -7.27
N ARG A 378 20.05 -14.78 -6.18
CA ARG A 378 19.10 -13.75 -5.73
C ARG A 378 19.77 -12.40 -5.52
N ALA A 379 20.97 -12.36 -4.94
CA ALA A 379 21.66 -11.09 -4.72
C ALA A 379 22.07 -10.42 -6.04
N HIS A 380 22.53 -11.21 -7.01
CA HIS A 380 22.89 -10.75 -8.35
C HIS A 380 21.70 -10.20 -9.13
N CYS A 381 20.57 -10.92 -9.14
CA CYS A 381 19.39 -10.48 -9.89
C CYS A 381 18.76 -9.20 -9.31
N LEU A 382 18.71 -9.06 -7.98
CA LEU A 382 18.19 -7.86 -7.34
C LEU A 382 19.12 -6.66 -7.60
N LEU A 383 20.44 -6.88 -7.67
CA LEU A 383 21.40 -5.83 -8.02
C LEU A 383 21.25 -5.40 -9.48
N ALA A 384 21.07 -6.36 -10.40
CA ALA A 384 20.75 -6.08 -11.81
C ALA A 384 19.50 -5.20 -11.94
N TRP A 385 18.46 -5.52 -11.18
CA TRP A 385 17.21 -4.75 -11.16
C TRP A 385 17.43 -3.31 -10.69
N ILE A 386 18.15 -3.09 -9.58
CA ILE A 386 18.41 -1.73 -9.06
C ILE A 386 19.17 -0.90 -10.09
N PHE A 387 20.18 -1.47 -10.75
CA PHE A 387 20.99 -0.75 -11.74
C PHE A 387 20.13 -0.34 -12.94
N ALA A 388 19.32 -1.24 -13.49
CA ALA A 388 18.41 -0.92 -14.58
C ALA A 388 17.35 0.13 -14.18
N SER A 389 16.84 0.06 -12.95
CA SER A 389 15.92 1.08 -12.41
C SER A 389 16.57 2.46 -12.33
N ARG A 390 17.83 2.55 -11.87
CA ARG A 390 18.58 3.82 -11.82
C ARG A 390 18.85 4.41 -13.20
N VAL A 391 19.10 3.56 -14.20
CA VAL A 391 19.20 4.02 -15.59
C VAL A 391 17.91 4.71 -16.04
N GLN A 392 16.75 4.16 -15.69
CA GLN A 392 15.45 4.73 -16.08
C GLN A 392 15.12 6.06 -15.40
N LEU A 393 15.64 6.25 -14.18
CA LEU A 393 15.54 7.49 -13.43
C LEU A 393 16.63 8.50 -13.83
N GLY A 394 17.56 8.14 -14.72
CA GLY A 394 18.66 9.00 -15.15
C GLY A 394 19.74 9.22 -14.08
N THR A 395 19.77 8.41 -13.02
CA THR A 395 20.73 8.50 -11.92
C THR A 395 21.96 7.59 -12.11
N MET A 396 22.01 6.87 -13.23
CA MET A 396 23.14 6.07 -13.68
C MET A 396 23.33 6.25 -15.19
N ASP A 397 24.57 6.13 -15.66
CA ASP A 397 24.86 6.12 -17.10
C ASP A 397 24.09 4.99 -17.80
N HIS A 398 23.45 5.31 -18.94
CA HIS A 398 22.54 4.37 -19.59
C HIS A 398 23.27 3.19 -20.20
N GLU A 399 24.34 3.42 -20.97
CA GLU A 399 25.02 2.37 -21.72
C GLU A 399 25.74 1.41 -20.77
N ARG A 400 26.50 1.96 -19.82
CA ARG A 400 27.16 1.17 -18.78
C ARG A 400 26.14 0.49 -17.86
N GLY A 401 25.13 1.21 -17.40
CA GLY A 401 24.15 0.67 -16.47
C GLY A 401 23.35 -0.49 -17.05
N ILE A 402 22.92 -0.41 -18.33
CA ILE A 402 22.26 -1.54 -19.00
C ILE A 402 23.23 -2.69 -19.23
N SER A 403 24.48 -2.43 -19.65
CA SER A 403 25.49 -3.48 -19.84
C SER A 403 25.80 -4.25 -18.53
N ASP A 404 26.03 -3.52 -17.44
CA ASP A 404 26.30 -4.09 -16.12
C ASP A 404 25.07 -4.89 -15.63
N SER A 405 23.86 -4.36 -15.83
CA SER A 405 22.61 -5.04 -15.48
C SER A 405 22.39 -6.33 -16.26
N LEU A 406 22.67 -6.34 -17.57
CA LEU A 406 22.58 -7.54 -18.41
C LEU A 406 23.54 -8.62 -17.95
N THR A 407 24.77 -8.22 -17.59
CA THR A 407 25.79 -9.15 -17.10
C THR A 407 25.36 -9.80 -15.78
N LEU A 408 24.88 -8.98 -14.83
CA LEU A 408 24.40 -9.46 -13.54
C LEU A 408 23.16 -10.36 -13.67
N ALA A 409 22.21 -9.99 -14.53
CA ALA A 409 20.99 -10.77 -14.74
C ALA A 409 21.31 -12.13 -15.40
N GLN A 410 22.17 -12.16 -16.41
CA GLN A 410 22.62 -13.40 -17.04
C GLN A 410 23.37 -14.29 -16.04
N HIS A 411 24.28 -13.70 -15.25
CA HIS A 411 25.02 -14.46 -14.25
C HIS A 411 24.09 -15.07 -13.18
N ALA A 412 23.05 -14.35 -12.77
CA ALA A 412 22.05 -14.88 -11.85
C ALA A 412 21.31 -16.10 -12.43
N ILE A 413 20.95 -16.07 -13.72
CA ILE A 413 20.35 -17.21 -14.42
C ILE A 413 21.34 -18.38 -14.49
N ASP A 414 22.61 -18.13 -14.78
CA ASP A 414 23.63 -19.18 -14.86
C ASP A 414 23.84 -19.87 -13.49
N LEU A 415 23.73 -19.13 -12.39
CA LEU A 415 23.84 -19.63 -11.02
C LEU A 415 22.63 -20.49 -10.60
N ASP A 416 21.42 -20.00 -10.86
CA ASP A 416 20.16 -20.69 -10.58
C ASP A 416 19.10 -20.47 -11.69
N PRO A 417 19.07 -21.35 -12.71
CA PRO A 417 18.08 -21.27 -13.81
C PRO A 417 16.64 -21.58 -13.37
N GLU A 418 16.43 -22.04 -12.14
CA GLU A 418 15.09 -22.35 -11.61
C GLU A 418 14.54 -21.18 -10.77
N ASP A 419 15.34 -20.12 -10.57
CA ASP A 419 14.92 -18.97 -9.79
C ASP A 419 14.05 -17.99 -10.64
N PRO A 420 12.74 -17.84 -10.33
CA PRO A 420 11.88 -16.90 -11.05
C PRO A 420 12.37 -15.44 -10.94
N TRP A 421 13.12 -15.07 -9.90
CA TRP A 421 13.65 -13.73 -9.74
C TRP A 421 14.79 -13.41 -10.72
N ALA A 422 15.60 -14.41 -11.08
CA ALA A 422 16.65 -14.25 -12.08
C ALA A 422 16.04 -13.92 -13.46
N HIS A 423 15.04 -14.69 -13.86
CA HIS A 423 14.26 -14.47 -15.08
C HIS A 423 13.50 -13.13 -15.07
N LEU A 424 12.87 -12.75 -13.94
CA LEU A 424 12.23 -11.44 -13.79
C LEU A 424 13.21 -10.29 -14.05
N ALA A 425 14.38 -10.34 -13.40
CA ALA A 425 15.40 -9.30 -13.55
C ALA A 425 15.89 -9.22 -14.99
N ALA A 426 16.19 -10.34 -15.63
CA ALA A 426 16.58 -10.37 -17.05
C ALA A 426 15.50 -9.77 -17.96
N GLY A 427 14.24 -10.18 -17.77
CA GLY A 427 13.10 -9.64 -18.52
C GLY A 427 12.92 -8.13 -18.36
N TYR A 428 13.08 -7.61 -17.14
CA TYR A 428 13.07 -6.18 -16.86
C TYR A 428 14.21 -5.46 -17.60
N VAL A 429 15.45 -5.94 -17.48
CA VAL A 429 16.62 -5.34 -18.14
C VAL A 429 16.47 -5.37 -19.67
N PHE A 430 16.01 -6.48 -20.25
CA PHE A 430 15.75 -6.60 -21.68
C PHE A 430 14.69 -5.64 -22.18
N THR A 431 13.64 -5.40 -21.40
CA THR A 431 12.60 -4.41 -21.72
C THR A 431 13.23 -3.02 -21.93
N PHE A 432 14.07 -2.60 -21.00
CA PHE A 432 14.75 -1.30 -21.07
C PHE A 432 15.90 -1.24 -22.08
N ALA A 433 16.46 -2.39 -22.45
CA ALA A 433 17.39 -2.51 -23.57
C ALA A 433 16.70 -2.54 -24.95
N ARG A 434 15.38 -2.31 -25.03
CA ARG A 434 14.55 -2.42 -26.24
C ARG A 434 14.62 -3.81 -26.92
N ARG A 435 14.81 -4.87 -26.13
CA ARG A 435 14.87 -6.27 -26.59
C ARG A 435 13.57 -7.01 -26.20
N THR A 436 12.47 -6.68 -26.86
CA THR A 436 11.13 -7.21 -26.50
C THR A 436 11.03 -8.73 -26.56
N GLY A 437 11.58 -9.38 -27.60
CA GLY A 437 11.54 -10.85 -27.71
C GLY A 437 12.15 -11.54 -26.48
N PRO A 438 13.44 -11.30 -26.20
CA PRO A 438 14.08 -11.81 -24.97
C PRO A 438 13.38 -11.38 -23.68
N ALA A 439 12.86 -10.14 -23.61
CA ALA A 439 12.13 -9.68 -22.43
C ALA A 439 10.88 -10.53 -22.14
N VAL A 440 10.06 -10.77 -23.16
CA VAL A 440 8.83 -11.56 -23.07
C VAL A 440 9.14 -13.03 -22.78
N GLU A 441 10.19 -13.59 -23.39
CA GLU A 441 10.65 -14.96 -23.12
C GLU A 441 11.01 -15.13 -21.65
N GLU A 442 11.90 -14.30 -21.11
CA GLU A 442 12.34 -14.38 -19.71
C GLU A 442 11.20 -14.13 -18.72
N LEU A 443 10.32 -13.16 -18.99
CA LEU A 443 9.16 -12.90 -18.12
C LEU A 443 8.18 -14.08 -18.12
N ASN A 444 8.02 -14.77 -19.25
CA ASN A 444 7.23 -15.99 -19.30
C ASN A 444 7.93 -17.15 -18.57
N GLU A 445 9.26 -17.30 -18.67
CA GLU A 445 10.02 -18.28 -17.89
C GLU A 445 9.86 -18.06 -16.38
N ALA A 446 9.87 -16.80 -15.93
CA ALA A 446 9.56 -16.43 -14.55
C ALA A 446 8.15 -16.86 -14.13
N LEU A 447 7.15 -16.63 -14.99
CA LEU A 447 5.75 -16.99 -14.73
C LEU A 447 5.48 -18.50 -14.84
N GLN A 448 6.25 -19.23 -15.64
CA GLN A 448 6.18 -20.70 -15.71
C GLN A 448 6.66 -21.35 -14.41
N ARG A 449 7.68 -20.77 -13.77
CA ARG A 449 8.24 -21.18 -12.48
C ARG A 449 7.42 -20.67 -11.30
N ASN A 450 6.89 -19.45 -11.39
CA ASN A 450 6.05 -18.83 -10.38
C ASN A 450 4.80 -18.19 -11.03
N PRO A 451 3.71 -18.95 -11.20
CA PRO A 451 2.48 -18.45 -11.83
C PRO A 451 1.79 -17.31 -11.08
N SER A 452 1.97 -17.24 -9.75
CA SER A 452 1.41 -16.20 -8.87
C SER A 452 2.33 -14.98 -8.71
N PHE A 453 3.37 -14.86 -9.54
CA PHE A 453 4.35 -13.78 -9.44
C PHE A 453 3.80 -12.45 -9.96
N ALA A 454 3.07 -11.72 -9.12
CA ALA A 454 2.34 -10.51 -9.50
C ALA A 454 3.23 -9.49 -10.23
N ILE A 455 4.45 -9.23 -9.75
CA ILE A 455 5.37 -8.28 -10.38
C ILE A 455 5.82 -8.71 -11.79
N ALA A 456 6.01 -10.02 -12.04
CA ALA A 456 6.35 -10.52 -13.37
C ALA A 456 5.21 -10.25 -14.36
N ARG A 457 3.95 -10.31 -13.91
CA ARG A 457 2.79 -9.91 -14.71
C ARG A 457 2.82 -8.42 -15.06
N VAL A 458 3.17 -7.55 -14.10
CA VAL A 458 3.30 -6.10 -14.34
C VAL A 458 4.39 -5.81 -15.37
N PHE A 459 5.56 -6.46 -15.24
CA PHE A 459 6.66 -6.23 -16.19
C PHE A 459 6.38 -6.84 -17.56
N LEU A 460 5.64 -7.95 -17.62
CA LEU A 460 5.17 -8.48 -18.89
C LEU A 460 4.17 -7.52 -19.55
N ALA A 461 3.27 -6.92 -18.77
CA ALA A 461 2.39 -5.88 -19.27
C ALA A 461 3.17 -4.66 -19.79
N LEU A 462 4.20 -4.25 -19.05
CA LEU A 462 5.08 -3.14 -19.43
C LEU A 462 5.82 -3.42 -20.74
N ALA A 463 6.36 -4.64 -20.90
CA ALA A 463 7.01 -5.07 -22.13
C ALA A 463 6.04 -5.05 -23.33
N TYR A 464 4.79 -5.51 -23.13
CA TYR A 464 3.74 -5.42 -24.14
C TYR A 464 3.35 -3.98 -24.47
N GLY A 465 3.20 -3.12 -23.46
CA GLY A 465 2.93 -1.69 -23.65
C GLY A 465 4.00 -1.02 -24.51
N TYR A 466 5.28 -1.25 -24.21
CA TYR A 466 6.39 -0.71 -25.01
C TYR A 466 6.48 -1.29 -26.43
N ALA A 467 5.96 -2.49 -26.65
CA ALA A 467 5.86 -3.13 -27.96
C ALA A 467 4.62 -2.70 -28.76
N GLY A 468 3.77 -1.83 -28.21
CA GLY A 468 2.50 -1.40 -28.81
C GLY A 468 1.42 -2.48 -28.80
N LEU A 469 1.48 -3.42 -27.85
CA LEU A 469 0.52 -4.51 -27.62
C LEU A 469 -0.34 -4.21 -26.39
N ALA A 470 -1.04 -3.07 -26.40
CA ALA A 470 -1.77 -2.56 -25.24
C ALA A 470 -2.74 -3.57 -24.62
N GLU A 471 -3.54 -4.26 -25.46
CA GLU A 471 -4.57 -5.22 -25.01
C GLU A 471 -3.97 -6.46 -24.32
N ASP A 472 -2.81 -6.93 -24.79
CA ASP A 472 -2.06 -7.97 -24.08
C ASP A 472 -1.53 -7.47 -22.74
N GLY A 473 -1.13 -6.20 -22.68
CA GLY A 473 -0.75 -5.50 -21.45
C GLY A 473 -1.88 -5.49 -20.41
N TYR A 474 -3.08 -5.04 -20.79
CA TYR A 474 -4.24 -5.01 -19.88
C TYR A 474 -4.55 -6.36 -19.26
N ARG A 475 -4.59 -7.42 -20.07
CA ARG A 475 -4.86 -8.78 -19.57
C ARG A 475 -3.88 -9.20 -18.49
N GLN A 476 -2.60 -8.82 -18.60
CA GLN A 476 -1.62 -9.12 -17.57
C GLN A 476 -1.82 -8.25 -16.31
N LEU A 477 -2.19 -6.98 -16.46
CA LEU A 477 -2.47 -6.07 -15.33
C LEU A 477 -3.70 -6.49 -14.51
N GLU A 478 -4.74 -7.03 -15.15
CA GLU A 478 -5.92 -7.58 -14.46
C GLU A 478 -5.51 -8.73 -13.53
N ILE A 479 -4.69 -9.65 -14.05
CA ILE A 479 -4.16 -10.78 -13.27
C ILE A 479 -3.26 -10.27 -12.13
N ALA A 480 -2.37 -9.31 -12.42
CA ALA A 480 -1.47 -8.72 -11.42
C ALA A 480 -2.25 -8.06 -10.28
N THR A 481 -3.29 -7.30 -10.60
CA THR A 481 -4.15 -6.61 -9.63
C THR A 481 -4.90 -7.61 -8.77
N ARG A 482 -5.32 -8.74 -9.34
CA ARG A 482 -5.99 -9.80 -8.57
C ARG A 482 -5.04 -10.54 -7.61
N LEU A 483 -3.79 -10.74 -8.02
CA LEU A 483 -2.74 -11.38 -7.21
C LEU A 483 -2.22 -10.46 -6.10
N SER A 484 -2.23 -9.14 -6.31
CA SER A 484 -1.76 -8.15 -5.34
C SER A 484 -2.71 -6.95 -5.19
N PRO A 485 -3.89 -7.13 -4.57
CA PRO A 485 -4.95 -6.12 -4.52
C PRO A 485 -4.66 -4.94 -3.57
N ARG A 486 -3.67 -5.04 -2.67
CA ARG A 486 -3.36 -4.01 -1.65
C ARG A 486 -1.89 -3.57 -1.68
N ASP A 487 -1.32 -3.50 -2.88
CA ASP A 487 0.13 -3.35 -3.08
C ASP A 487 0.58 -1.89 -3.32
N TYR A 488 1.81 -1.58 -2.91
CA TYR A 488 2.57 -0.42 -3.42
C TYR A 488 2.83 -0.50 -4.94
N LEU A 489 2.75 -1.69 -5.54
CA LEU A 489 2.77 -1.88 -6.99
C LEU A 489 1.57 -1.23 -7.68
N GLN A 490 0.53 -0.84 -6.95
CA GLN A 490 -0.63 -0.16 -7.54
C GLN A 490 -0.22 1.06 -8.38
N ALA A 491 0.76 1.85 -7.93
CA ALA A 491 1.27 2.96 -8.73
C ALA A 491 1.96 2.48 -10.03
N ALA A 492 2.73 1.40 -9.97
CA ALA A 492 3.37 0.80 -11.15
C ALA A 492 2.34 0.17 -12.11
N ASN A 493 1.28 -0.46 -11.58
CA ASN A 493 0.16 -0.97 -12.38
C ASN A 493 -0.53 0.18 -13.09
N LEU A 494 -0.90 1.24 -12.38
CA LEU A 494 -1.56 2.42 -12.94
C LEU A 494 -0.69 3.13 -13.98
N SER A 495 0.62 3.25 -13.76
CA SER A 495 1.52 3.85 -14.76
C SER A 495 1.68 2.93 -15.98
N THR A 496 1.74 1.61 -15.78
CA THR A 496 1.77 0.65 -16.91
C THR A 496 0.45 0.67 -17.70
N GLU A 497 -0.67 0.81 -17.00
CA GLU A 497 -2.01 1.00 -17.57
C GLU A 497 -2.08 2.30 -18.38
N GLY A 498 -1.54 3.40 -17.82
CA GLY A 498 -1.43 4.69 -18.49
C GLY A 498 -0.60 4.62 -19.77
N LEU A 499 0.54 3.93 -19.74
CA LEU A 499 1.34 3.64 -20.93
C LEU A 499 0.54 2.84 -21.98
N CYS A 500 -0.19 1.81 -21.56
CA CYS A 500 -1.03 1.01 -22.47
C CYS A 500 -2.15 1.85 -23.11
N HIS A 501 -2.78 2.75 -22.34
CA HIS A 501 -3.76 3.70 -22.86
C HIS A 501 -3.14 4.66 -23.86
N LEU A 502 -1.96 5.21 -23.56
CA LEU A 502 -1.25 6.14 -24.42
C LEU A 502 -0.93 5.51 -25.78
N VAL A 503 -0.36 4.31 -25.81
CA VAL A 503 -0.04 3.62 -27.07
C VAL A 503 -1.30 3.14 -27.81
N ALA A 504 -2.41 2.96 -27.11
CA ALA A 504 -3.73 2.70 -27.71
C ALA A 504 -4.48 3.99 -28.13
N HIS A 505 -3.84 5.16 -28.01
CA HIS A 505 -4.40 6.47 -28.33
C HIS A 505 -5.62 6.89 -27.49
N ARG A 506 -5.75 6.30 -26.30
CA ARG A 506 -6.75 6.62 -25.27
C ARG A 506 -6.16 7.64 -24.29
N TYR A 507 -5.95 8.86 -24.75
CA TYR A 507 -5.12 9.83 -24.02
C TYR A 507 -5.76 10.31 -22.71
N ASP A 508 -7.09 10.47 -22.66
CA ASP A 508 -7.79 10.87 -21.45
C ASP A 508 -7.68 9.80 -20.37
N GLU A 509 -7.89 8.52 -20.72
CA GLU A 509 -7.71 7.40 -19.80
C GLU A 509 -6.25 7.26 -19.34
N ALA A 510 -5.28 7.53 -20.22
CA ALA A 510 -3.87 7.55 -19.85
C ALA A 510 -3.58 8.62 -18.78
N VAL A 511 -4.15 9.83 -18.95
CA VAL A 511 -4.02 10.92 -17.97
C VAL A 511 -4.63 10.52 -16.63
N VAL A 512 -5.81 9.90 -16.62
CA VAL A 512 -6.48 9.45 -15.38
C VAL A 512 -5.60 8.44 -14.64
N ALA A 513 -5.11 7.42 -15.33
CA ALA A 513 -4.29 6.37 -14.75
C ALA A 513 -2.96 6.93 -14.20
N GLU A 514 -2.24 7.74 -15.00
CA GLU A 514 -0.97 8.32 -14.58
C GLU A 514 -1.12 9.35 -13.46
N ARG A 515 -2.18 10.16 -13.46
CA ARG A 515 -2.49 11.09 -12.36
C ARG A 515 -2.64 10.33 -11.04
N ARG A 516 -3.34 9.20 -11.07
CA ARG A 516 -3.50 8.36 -9.87
C ARG A 516 -2.19 7.69 -9.48
N ALA A 517 -1.37 7.27 -10.43
CA ALA A 517 -0.04 6.73 -10.17
C ALA A 517 0.85 7.74 -9.42
N VAL A 518 0.91 8.99 -9.88
CA VAL A 518 1.74 10.04 -9.24
C VAL A 518 1.15 10.55 -7.93
N GLN A 519 -0.17 10.49 -7.73
CA GLN A 519 -0.79 10.76 -6.43
C GLN A 519 -0.40 9.71 -5.38
N LEU A 520 -0.43 8.43 -5.77
CA LEU A 520 0.03 7.35 -4.89
C LEU A 520 1.54 7.45 -4.63
N ARG A 521 2.31 7.88 -5.64
CA ARG A 521 3.78 7.94 -5.62
C ARG A 521 4.32 9.21 -6.29
N PRO A 522 4.46 10.33 -5.56
CA PRO A 522 4.92 11.60 -6.13
C PRO A 522 6.35 11.60 -6.66
N ASP A 523 7.23 10.70 -6.20
CA ASP A 523 8.62 10.60 -6.68
C ASP A 523 8.80 9.55 -7.81
N PHE A 524 7.71 9.23 -8.53
CA PHE A 524 7.73 8.26 -9.62
C PHE A 524 8.01 8.93 -10.98
N GLY A 525 9.29 9.14 -11.30
CA GLY A 525 9.71 9.95 -12.44
C GLY A 525 9.21 9.47 -13.82
N THR A 526 9.11 8.16 -14.05
CA THR A 526 8.58 7.62 -15.31
C THR A 526 7.09 7.89 -15.49
N ALA A 527 6.31 7.83 -14.40
CA ALA A 527 4.88 8.15 -14.41
C ALA A 527 4.64 9.64 -14.74
N TRP A 528 5.42 10.54 -14.13
CA TRP A 528 5.36 11.98 -14.47
C TRP A 528 5.70 12.26 -15.94
N ARG A 529 6.67 11.54 -16.52
CA ARG A 529 7.03 11.66 -17.94
C ARG A 529 5.87 11.24 -18.84
N THR A 530 5.25 10.10 -18.56
CA THR A 530 4.10 9.60 -19.32
C THR A 530 2.88 10.50 -19.13
N LEU A 531 2.64 11.02 -17.92
CA LEU A 531 1.58 12.01 -17.67
C LEU A 531 1.78 13.28 -18.49
N ALA A 532 3.01 13.81 -18.54
CA ALA A 532 3.31 14.99 -19.34
C ALA A 532 3.02 14.76 -20.84
N SER A 533 3.42 13.61 -21.36
CA SER A 533 3.15 13.22 -22.75
C SER A 533 1.64 13.04 -23.02
N ALA A 534 0.96 12.25 -22.19
CA ALA A 534 -0.48 11.96 -22.31
C ALA A 534 -1.32 13.24 -22.23
N ALA A 535 -1.05 14.10 -21.26
CA ALA A 535 -1.75 15.37 -21.08
C ALA A 535 -1.53 16.32 -22.28
N GLY A 536 -0.30 16.38 -22.81
CA GLY A 536 0.00 17.16 -24.02
C GLY A 536 -0.79 16.67 -25.23
N LEU A 537 -0.95 15.35 -25.39
CA LEU A 537 -1.74 14.75 -26.47
C LEU A 537 -3.25 14.93 -26.27
N ALA A 538 -3.73 14.87 -25.03
CA ALA A 538 -5.13 15.15 -24.66
C ALA A 538 -5.50 16.64 -24.77
N GLY A 539 -4.51 17.54 -24.80
CA GLY A 539 -4.70 18.99 -24.92
C GLY A 539 -4.74 19.74 -23.58
N ASP A 540 -4.58 19.06 -22.44
CA ASP A 540 -4.41 19.67 -21.12
C ASP A 540 -2.97 20.16 -20.95
N LEU A 541 -2.67 21.31 -21.58
CA LEU A 541 -1.32 21.88 -21.59
C LEU A 541 -0.83 22.33 -20.21
N GLU A 542 -1.74 22.65 -19.30
CA GLU A 542 -1.40 23.08 -17.94
C GLU A 542 -0.86 21.88 -17.15
N LEU A 543 -1.61 20.77 -17.16
CA LEU A 543 -1.17 19.52 -16.55
C LEU A 543 0.08 18.96 -17.22
N ALA A 544 0.19 19.09 -18.54
CA ALA A 544 1.36 18.65 -19.29
C ALA A 544 2.63 19.36 -18.81
N ARG A 545 2.60 20.69 -18.65
CA ARG A 545 3.72 21.48 -18.12
C ARG A 545 4.05 21.13 -16.68
N GLN A 546 3.03 20.95 -15.83
CA GLN A 546 3.22 20.52 -14.45
C GLN A 546 3.93 19.16 -14.39
N GLY A 547 3.42 18.18 -15.16
CA GLY A 547 4.01 16.85 -15.22
C GLY A 547 5.44 16.86 -15.73
N LEU A 548 5.73 17.72 -16.72
CA LEU A 548 7.09 17.89 -17.23
C LEU A 548 8.04 18.50 -16.19
N ALA A 549 7.57 19.48 -15.41
CA ALA A 549 8.36 20.09 -14.34
C ALA A 549 8.76 19.06 -13.28
N GLU A 550 7.82 18.24 -12.81
CA GLU A 550 8.10 17.15 -11.88
C GLU A 550 8.99 16.06 -12.49
N CYS A 551 8.77 15.71 -13.76
CA CYS A 551 9.66 14.80 -14.49
C CYS A 551 11.10 15.33 -14.52
N LYS A 552 11.32 16.62 -14.80
CA LYS A 552 12.66 17.23 -14.83
C LYS A 552 13.29 17.32 -13.45
N ARG A 553 12.49 17.52 -12.39
CA ARG A 553 12.96 17.49 -10.99
C ARG A 553 13.54 16.11 -10.63
N LEU A 554 12.89 15.03 -11.08
CA LEU A 554 13.26 13.65 -10.77
C LEU A 554 14.29 13.06 -11.75
N GLN A 555 14.28 13.50 -13.00
CA GLN A 555 15.21 13.11 -14.04
C GLN A 555 15.74 14.36 -14.78
N PRO A 556 16.80 15.00 -14.25
CA PRO A 556 17.32 16.24 -14.82
C PRO A 556 17.90 16.12 -16.24
N ASN A 557 18.29 14.92 -16.66
CA ASN A 557 18.88 14.66 -17.98
C ASN A 557 17.84 14.33 -19.08
N VAL A 558 16.54 14.42 -18.80
CA VAL A 558 15.49 14.16 -19.78
C VAL A 558 15.52 15.23 -20.89
N SER A 559 15.52 14.77 -22.14
CA SER A 559 15.50 15.59 -23.36
C SER A 559 14.84 14.79 -24.49
N ILE A 560 14.45 15.46 -25.59
CA ILE A 560 13.94 14.72 -26.76
C ILE A 560 14.98 13.73 -27.28
N ALA A 561 16.26 14.12 -27.33
CA ALA A 561 17.35 13.24 -27.75
C ALA A 561 17.49 12.01 -26.85
N TRP A 562 17.33 12.19 -25.53
CA TRP A 562 17.32 11.08 -24.57
C TRP A 562 16.13 10.15 -24.82
N VAL A 563 14.93 10.69 -25.02
CA VAL A 563 13.72 9.89 -25.29
C VAL A 563 13.88 9.10 -26.59
N GLU A 564 14.35 9.74 -27.66
CA GLU A 564 14.57 9.07 -28.95
C GLU A 564 15.59 7.93 -28.83
N LYS A 565 16.71 8.17 -28.14
CA LYS A 565 17.79 7.19 -28.00
C LYS A 565 17.46 6.05 -27.04
N TYR A 566 16.81 6.36 -25.90
CA TYR A 566 16.79 5.46 -24.74
C TYR A 566 15.40 5.05 -24.24
N TYR A 567 14.32 5.78 -24.58
CA TYR A 567 13.00 5.45 -24.04
C TYR A 567 12.46 4.13 -24.63
N PRO A 568 11.87 3.20 -23.87
CA PRO A 568 11.74 1.81 -24.32
C PRO A 568 10.68 1.54 -25.42
N LEU A 569 9.91 2.53 -25.86
CA LEU A 569 8.97 2.38 -26.97
C LEU A 569 9.67 1.91 -28.25
N ILE A 570 9.28 0.71 -28.71
CA ILE A 570 9.91 0.02 -29.84
C ILE A 570 9.47 0.63 -31.17
N ARG A 571 8.14 0.77 -31.35
CA ARG A 571 7.56 1.31 -32.58
C ARG A 571 7.90 2.78 -32.72
N THR A 572 8.44 3.13 -33.88
CA THR A 572 8.86 4.51 -34.17
C THR A 572 7.65 5.46 -34.21
N GLU A 573 6.47 5.00 -34.64
CA GLU A 573 5.26 5.82 -34.60
C GLU A 573 4.85 6.15 -33.16
N ASP A 574 4.82 5.14 -32.27
CA ASP A 574 4.44 5.33 -30.86
C ASP A 574 5.42 6.27 -30.16
N ARG A 575 6.72 6.09 -30.40
CA ARG A 575 7.77 6.96 -29.83
C ARG A 575 7.67 8.39 -30.37
N SER A 576 7.38 8.57 -31.65
CA SER A 576 7.18 9.91 -32.24
C SER A 576 5.98 10.63 -31.64
N ARG A 577 4.86 9.92 -31.42
CA ARG A 577 3.68 10.46 -30.73
C ARG A 577 3.97 10.82 -29.28
N TYR A 578 4.69 9.94 -28.57
CA TYR A 578 5.12 10.21 -27.20
C TYR A 578 5.97 11.48 -27.10
N ILE A 579 6.89 11.68 -28.04
CA ILE A 579 7.70 12.91 -28.16
C ILE A 579 6.84 14.11 -28.51
N ASP A 580 5.85 13.99 -29.40
CA ASP A 580 4.91 15.08 -29.71
C ASP A 580 4.17 15.56 -28.45
N GLY A 581 3.67 14.64 -27.63
CA GLY A 581 3.08 14.96 -26.33
C GLY A 581 4.03 15.75 -25.41
N LEU A 582 5.29 15.31 -25.31
CA LEU A 582 6.31 15.99 -24.52
C LEU A 582 6.68 17.37 -25.09
N ARG A 583 6.70 17.54 -26.42
CA ARG A 583 6.91 18.85 -27.05
C ARG A 583 5.79 19.82 -26.71
N ARG A 584 4.54 19.35 -26.72
CA ARG A 584 3.38 20.15 -26.29
C ARG A 584 3.46 20.54 -24.80
N ALA A 585 4.07 19.69 -23.98
CA ALA A 585 4.38 19.99 -22.58
C ALA A 585 5.53 21.00 -22.40
N GLY A 586 6.29 21.33 -23.46
CA GLY A 586 7.43 22.25 -23.43
C GLY A 586 8.79 21.57 -23.23
N LEU A 587 8.93 20.28 -23.57
CA LEU A 587 10.24 19.63 -23.62
C LEU A 587 10.92 19.97 -24.96
N GLU A 588 12.15 20.46 -24.86
CA GLU A 588 13.01 20.84 -26.00
C GLU A 588 13.92 19.69 -26.46
#